data_AF-A0A418G0U0-F1
#
_entry.id   AF-A0A418G0U0-F1
#
_cell.length_a   1.000
_cell.length_b   1.000
_cell.length_c   1.000
_cell.angle_alpha   90.00
_cell.angle_beta   90.00
_cell.angle_gamma   90.00
#
_symmetry.space_group_name_H-M   'P 1'
#
loop_
_entity.id
_entity.type
_entity.pdbx_description
1 polymer ?
#
loop_
_entity_poly.entity_id
_entity_poly.type
_entity_poly.pdbx_seq_one_letter_code
_entity_poly.pdbx_strand_id
1 'polypeptide(L)'
;MFYEWKFVLEKLTDHFVSVSGRNMALNPSEQEVSTSFETARGLFDQFSGETSAKRVRRVGQLKITTLVRLLRQLEPSKTPRDKFEKVNFFFENILATAHEPVDTRIVAHFLSDPTTDGGQWDMIVNIINKYGACPKNVYGESFQTVDSERLNYLLGAKLRDFAKQLRDLHAAGATPADLQAAKVPMLQVCHRILSIHLGTPPTTFDFEVHDKDEKHVRVPHLTPRKFVTSVVPIDVNDYVSLVNDPRNALDSILTSN
;
A
#
# COMPACT_ATOMS: atom_id res chain seq x y z
N MET A 1 -18.78 -8.50 -19.12
CA MET A 1 -17.98 -9.67 -19.56
C MET A 1 -18.43 -10.24 -20.91
N PHE A 2 -19.67 -10.02 -21.39
CA PHE A 2 -20.17 -10.56 -22.68
C PHE A 2 -19.70 -9.83 -23.97
N TYR A 3 -19.27 -8.56 -23.89
CA TYR A 3 -18.95 -7.77 -25.10
C TYR A 3 -17.61 -8.12 -25.74
N GLU A 4 -16.62 -8.55 -24.96
CA GLU A 4 -15.29 -8.90 -25.50
C GLU A 4 -15.33 -10.19 -26.32
N TRP A 5 -16.10 -11.19 -25.90
CA TRP A 5 -16.26 -12.45 -26.62
C TRP A 5 -16.95 -12.28 -27.96
N LYS A 6 -17.98 -11.42 -28.04
CA LYS A 6 -18.65 -11.11 -29.31
C LYS A 6 -17.71 -10.44 -30.31
N PHE A 7 -16.91 -9.46 -29.84
CA PHE A 7 -15.92 -8.79 -30.67
C PHE A 7 -14.82 -9.74 -31.18
N VAL A 8 -14.34 -10.64 -30.32
CA VAL A 8 -13.34 -11.65 -30.70
C VAL A 8 -13.91 -12.63 -31.73
N LEU A 9 -15.15 -13.09 -31.54
CA LEU A 9 -15.82 -14.00 -32.47
C LEU A 9 -16.11 -13.35 -33.83
N GLU A 10 -16.52 -12.08 -33.85
CA GLU A 10 -16.70 -11.31 -35.09
C GLU A 10 -15.37 -11.22 -35.86
N LYS A 11 -14.27 -10.89 -35.18
CA LYS A 11 -12.94 -10.79 -35.83
C LYS A 11 -12.41 -12.12 -36.35
N LEU A 12 -12.67 -13.21 -35.64
CA LEU A 12 -12.30 -14.55 -36.11
C LEU A 12 -13.14 -14.97 -37.33
N THR A 13 -14.43 -14.62 -37.33
CA THR A 13 -15.33 -14.90 -38.45
C THR A 13 -14.91 -14.11 -39.70
N ASP A 14 -14.67 -12.81 -39.56
CA ASP A 14 -14.21 -11.94 -40.65
C ASP A 14 -12.92 -12.47 -41.30
N HIS A 15 -11.96 -12.90 -40.47
CA HIS A 15 -10.68 -13.43 -40.96
C HIS A 15 -10.85 -14.78 -41.64
N PHE A 16 -11.65 -15.69 -41.08
CA PHE A 16 -11.96 -16.96 -41.72
C PHE A 16 -12.60 -16.75 -43.10
N VAL A 17 -13.55 -15.83 -43.23
CA VAL A 17 -14.19 -15.49 -44.52
C VAL A 17 -13.16 -14.90 -45.49
N SER A 18 -12.27 -14.04 -45.02
CA SER A 18 -11.21 -13.43 -45.83
C SER A 18 -10.21 -14.44 -46.39
N VAL A 19 -9.87 -15.48 -45.63
CA VAL A 19 -8.84 -16.46 -46.02
C VAL A 19 -9.44 -17.63 -46.81
N SER A 20 -10.62 -18.11 -46.41
CA SER A 20 -11.28 -19.25 -47.04
C SER A 20 -12.21 -18.88 -48.20
N GLY A 21 -12.61 -17.60 -48.32
CA GLY A 21 -13.56 -17.11 -49.30
C GLY A 21 -15.00 -17.64 -49.09
N ARG A 22 -15.30 -18.25 -47.94
CA ARG A 22 -16.60 -18.87 -47.63
C ARG A 22 -17.10 -18.43 -46.25
N ASN A 23 -18.42 -18.31 -46.11
CA ASN A 23 -19.06 -18.06 -44.81
C ASN A 23 -19.06 -19.33 -43.95
N MET A 24 -18.95 -19.15 -42.63
CA MET A 24 -19.16 -20.26 -41.68
C MET A 24 -20.58 -20.79 -41.80
N ALA A 25 -20.73 -22.11 -41.87
CA ALA A 25 -22.03 -22.78 -41.88
C ALA A 25 -22.75 -22.54 -40.54
N LEU A 26 -24.07 -22.39 -40.59
CA LEU A 26 -24.91 -22.18 -39.39
C LEU A 26 -24.89 -23.40 -38.43
N ASN A 27 -24.65 -24.61 -38.95
CA ASN A 27 -24.47 -25.85 -38.20
C ASN A 27 -23.28 -26.62 -38.78
N PRO A 28 -22.05 -26.26 -38.41
CA PRO A 28 -20.84 -26.87 -38.99
C PRO A 28 -20.63 -28.29 -38.45
N SER A 29 -20.11 -29.16 -39.30
CA SER A 29 -19.61 -30.47 -38.87
C SER A 29 -18.30 -30.32 -38.07
N GLU A 30 -17.96 -31.30 -37.24
CA GLU A 30 -16.76 -31.27 -36.40
C GLU A 30 -15.45 -31.08 -37.21
N GLN A 31 -15.40 -31.63 -38.42
CA GLN A 31 -14.29 -31.45 -39.35
C GLN A 31 -14.18 -29.98 -39.83
N GLU A 32 -15.31 -29.34 -40.14
CA GLU A 32 -15.32 -27.93 -40.55
C GLU A 32 -14.94 -26.99 -39.40
N VAL A 33 -15.31 -27.33 -38.17
CA VAL A 33 -14.86 -26.60 -36.96
C VAL A 33 -13.36 -26.73 -36.77
N SER A 34 -12.79 -27.92 -36.98
CA SER A 34 -11.34 -28.13 -36.88
C SER A 34 -10.57 -27.35 -37.96
N THR A 35 -11.01 -27.41 -39.21
CA THR A 35 -10.35 -26.70 -40.31
C THR A 35 -10.45 -25.18 -40.16
N SER A 36 -11.58 -24.67 -39.67
CA SER A 36 -11.75 -23.23 -39.40
C SER A 36 -10.86 -22.76 -38.24
N PHE A 37 -10.67 -23.59 -37.21
CA PHE A 37 -9.73 -23.31 -36.12
C PHE A 37 -8.27 -23.30 -36.59
N GLU A 38 -7.86 -24.25 -37.43
CA GLU A 38 -6.50 -24.25 -38.02
C GLU A 38 -6.25 -23.04 -38.92
N THR A 39 -7.26 -22.62 -39.70
CA THR A 39 -7.18 -21.44 -40.57
C THR A 39 -7.08 -20.15 -39.75
N ALA A 40 -7.82 -20.05 -38.64
CA ALA A 40 -7.78 -18.90 -37.73
C ALA A 40 -6.55 -18.88 -36.82
N ARG A 41 -5.79 -19.97 -36.72
CA ARG A 41 -4.57 -20.10 -35.91
C ARG A 41 -3.52 -19.04 -36.25
N GLY A 42 -3.37 -18.69 -37.54
CA GLY A 42 -2.43 -17.65 -37.99
C GLY A 42 -2.75 -16.24 -37.49
N LEU A 43 -4.00 -15.97 -37.08
CA LEU A 43 -4.39 -14.71 -36.43
C LEU A 43 -3.83 -14.61 -35.01
N PHE A 44 -3.58 -15.75 -34.36
CA PHE A 44 -3.01 -15.81 -33.02
C PHE A 44 -1.48 -15.66 -33.01
N ASP A 45 -0.80 -15.94 -34.12
CA ASP A 45 0.65 -15.75 -34.25
C ASP A 45 1.06 -14.27 -34.18
N GLN A 46 0.15 -13.34 -34.55
CA GLN A 46 0.35 -11.89 -34.35
C GLN A 46 0.36 -11.49 -32.86
N PHE A 47 -0.16 -12.34 -31.98
CA PHE A 47 -0.14 -12.11 -30.52
C PHE A 47 1.06 -12.76 -29.82
N SER A 48 1.83 -13.63 -30.50
CA SER A 48 2.97 -14.35 -29.91
C SER A 48 4.34 -13.74 -30.16
N GLY A 49 4.46 -12.66 -30.94
CA GLY A 49 5.75 -12.11 -31.39
C GLY A 49 6.45 -11.10 -30.47
N GLU A 50 5.73 -10.16 -29.85
CA GLU A 50 6.36 -9.12 -29.02
C GLU A 50 5.44 -8.74 -27.87
N THR A 51 6.00 -8.54 -26.68
CA THR A 51 5.26 -8.02 -25.52
C THR A 51 4.73 -6.62 -25.84
N SER A 52 3.52 -6.53 -26.40
CA SER A 52 2.93 -5.25 -26.76
C SER A 52 2.94 -4.31 -25.55
N ALA A 53 3.11 -3.00 -25.77
CA ALA A 53 3.04 -1.99 -24.71
C ALA A 53 1.76 -2.12 -23.85
N LYS A 54 0.68 -2.68 -24.42
CA LYS A 54 -0.56 -3.04 -23.71
C LYS A 54 -0.40 -4.23 -22.75
N ARG A 55 0.43 -5.23 -23.08
CA ARG A 55 0.76 -6.37 -22.20
C ARG A 55 1.72 -5.93 -21.09
N VAL A 56 2.70 -5.07 -21.38
CA VAL A 56 3.55 -4.42 -20.36
C VAL A 56 2.70 -3.55 -19.43
N ARG A 57 1.78 -2.73 -19.96
CA ARG A 57 0.81 -1.98 -19.15
C ARG A 57 -0.09 -2.88 -18.33
N ARG A 58 -0.55 -4.02 -18.86
CA ARG A 58 -1.36 -4.99 -18.10
C ARG A 58 -0.56 -5.70 -17.02
N VAL A 59 0.70 -6.03 -17.26
CA VAL A 59 1.62 -6.57 -16.25
C VAL A 59 1.93 -5.51 -15.20
N GLY A 60 2.17 -4.27 -15.60
CA GLY A 60 2.33 -3.12 -14.69
C GLY A 60 1.06 -2.85 -13.89
N GLN A 61 -0.11 -2.87 -14.52
CA GLN A 61 -1.41 -2.79 -13.83
C GLN A 61 -1.64 -4.00 -12.94
N LEU A 62 -1.23 -5.21 -13.31
CA LEU A 62 -1.31 -6.38 -12.44
C LEU A 62 -0.35 -6.25 -11.28
N LYS A 63 0.88 -5.75 -11.47
CA LYS A 63 1.85 -5.47 -10.42
C LYS A 63 1.34 -4.39 -9.48
N ILE A 64 0.82 -3.28 -10.00
CA ILE A 64 0.20 -2.20 -9.22
C ILE A 64 -1.09 -2.68 -8.56
N THR A 65 -1.94 -3.46 -9.23
CA THR A 65 -3.18 -3.99 -8.62
C THR A 65 -2.86 -5.05 -7.59
N THR A 66 -1.83 -5.86 -7.79
CA THR A 66 -1.33 -6.84 -6.81
C THR A 66 -0.66 -6.12 -5.66
N LEU A 67 0.12 -5.07 -5.92
CA LEU A 67 0.69 -4.17 -4.91
C LEU A 67 -0.43 -3.51 -4.14
N VAL A 68 -1.35 -2.80 -4.78
CA VAL A 68 -2.53 -2.17 -4.17
C VAL A 68 -3.40 -3.20 -3.47
N ARG A 69 -3.52 -4.44 -3.93
CA ARG A 69 -4.25 -5.52 -3.23
C ARG A 69 -3.48 -6.04 -2.02
N LEU A 70 -2.16 -6.21 -2.12
CA LEU A 70 -1.29 -6.58 -1.01
C LEU A 70 -1.25 -5.45 0.02
N LEU A 71 -1.10 -4.20 -0.41
CA LEU A 71 -1.18 -2.97 0.37
C LEU A 71 -2.58 -2.79 0.98
N ARG A 72 -3.66 -3.05 0.25
CA ARG A 72 -5.03 -3.03 0.82
C ARG A 72 -5.24 -4.16 1.81
N GLN A 73 -4.69 -5.35 1.57
CA GLN A 73 -4.66 -6.45 2.54
C GLN A 73 -3.77 -6.12 3.75
N LEU A 74 -2.81 -5.21 3.58
CA LEU A 74 -1.91 -4.70 4.62
C LEU A 74 -2.46 -3.46 5.35
N GLU A 75 -3.65 -2.94 5.02
CA GLU A 75 -4.23 -1.65 5.48
C GLU A 75 -3.18 -0.72 6.16
N PRO A 76 -2.23 -0.14 5.39
CA PRO A 76 -1.00 0.46 5.90
C PRO A 76 -1.24 1.58 6.91
N SER A 77 -2.34 2.32 6.74
CA SER A 77 -2.81 3.41 7.63
C SER A 77 -3.20 2.97 9.03
N LYS A 78 -3.43 1.67 9.25
CA LYS A 78 -3.85 1.10 10.54
C LYS A 78 -2.79 0.20 11.17
N THR A 79 -1.60 0.16 10.57
CA THR A 79 -0.50 -0.59 11.16
C THR A 79 -0.01 0.11 12.43
N PRO A 80 0.30 -0.64 13.51
CA PRO A 80 0.85 -0.05 14.72
C PRO A 80 2.13 0.75 14.47
N ARG A 81 2.89 0.36 13.43
CA ARG A 81 4.12 1.02 13.00
C ARG A 81 3.88 2.42 12.44
N ASP A 82 2.89 2.58 11.56
CA ASP A 82 2.51 3.91 11.04
C ASP A 82 2.09 4.85 12.17
N LYS A 83 1.20 4.39 13.06
CA LYS A 83 0.77 5.17 14.23
C LYS A 83 1.93 5.52 15.16
N PHE A 84 2.87 4.59 15.39
CA PHE A 84 4.03 4.84 16.23
C PHE A 84 5.00 5.86 15.62
N GLU A 85 5.22 5.82 14.31
CA GLU A 85 6.04 6.82 13.63
C GLU A 85 5.39 8.20 13.65
N LYS A 86 4.07 8.28 13.44
CA LYS A 86 3.31 9.53 13.58
C LYS A 86 3.39 10.11 14.98
N VAL A 87 3.34 9.27 16.02
CA VAL A 87 3.55 9.69 17.40
C VAL A 87 4.95 10.30 17.59
N ASN A 88 6.00 9.65 17.07
CA ASN A 88 7.34 10.20 17.17
C ASN A 88 7.49 11.50 16.39
N PHE A 89 6.94 11.57 15.17
CA PHE A 89 6.89 12.78 14.35
C PHE A 89 6.17 13.93 15.06
N PHE A 90 5.03 13.65 15.72
CA PHE A 90 4.33 14.63 16.55
C PHE A 90 5.22 15.19 17.66
N PHE A 91 5.94 14.34 18.40
CA PHE A 91 6.84 14.82 19.44
C PHE A 91 7.98 15.67 18.89
N GLU A 92 8.60 15.29 17.77
CA GLU A 92 9.64 16.12 17.14
C GLU A 92 9.10 17.49 16.74
N ASN A 93 7.88 17.57 16.20
CA ASN A 93 7.25 18.84 15.85
C ASN A 93 6.94 19.70 17.09
N ILE A 94 6.47 19.09 18.18
CA ILE A 94 6.26 19.80 19.45
C ILE A 94 7.57 20.34 20.02
N LEU A 95 8.66 19.58 19.93
CA LEU A 95 9.98 20.01 20.38
C LEU A 95 10.54 21.14 19.49
N ALA A 96 10.38 21.02 18.16
CA ALA A 96 10.80 22.05 17.21
C ALA A 96 10.05 23.38 17.42
N THR A 97 8.77 23.31 17.78
CA THR A 97 7.90 24.48 18.02
C THR A 97 7.76 24.83 19.51
N ALA A 98 8.61 24.27 20.38
CA ALA A 98 8.48 24.47 21.83
C ALA A 98 8.61 25.94 22.26
N HIS A 99 9.35 26.73 21.49
CA HIS A 99 9.58 28.16 21.69
C HIS A 99 8.40 29.05 21.24
N GLU A 100 7.51 28.55 20.39
CA GLU A 100 6.35 29.30 19.90
C GLU A 100 5.21 29.27 20.91
N PRO A 101 4.32 30.27 20.96
CA PRO A 101 3.08 30.22 21.72
C PRO A 101 2.16 29.05 21.31
N VAL A 102 1.35 28.55 22.25
CA VAL A 102 0.48 27.39 22.02
C VAL A 102 -0.67 27.67 21.06
N ASP A 103 -1.09 28.94 20.97
CA ASP A 103 -2.16 29.44 20.12
C ASP A 103 -1.71 29.78 18.69
N THR A 104 -0.41 29.64 18.40
CA THR A 104 0.08 29.74 17.03
C THR A 104 -0.59 28.70 16.15
N ARG A 105 -0.97 29.10 14.93
CA ARG A 105 -1.67 28.24 13.96
C ARG A 105 -1.01 26.87 13.76
N ILE A 106 0.32 26.82 13.77
CA ILE A 106 1.11 25.59 13.58
C ILE A 106 0.93 24.65 14.78
N VAL A 107 1.15 25.14 16.00
CA VAL A 107 1.00 24.35 17.23
C VAL A 107 -0.45 23.88 17.40
N ALA A 108 -1.42 24.77 17.16
CA ALA A 108 -2.84 24.43 17.18
C ALA A 108 -3.19 23.34 16.14
N HIS A 109 -2.59 23.38 14.95
CA HIS A 109 -2.78 22.35 13.94
C HIS A 109 -2.27 20.99 14.42
N PHE A 110 -1.04 20.90 14.96
CA PHE A 110 -0.52 19.65 15.49
C PHE A 110 -1.34 19.08 16.65
N LEU A 111 -1.89 19.94 17.51
CA LEU A 111 -2.72 19.52 18.64
C LEU A 111 -4.15 19.14 18.24
N SER A 112 -4.61 19.56 17.06
CA SER A 112 -5.99 19.31 16.59
C SER A 112 -6.24 17.83 16.31
N ASP A 113 -5.43 17.20 15.45
CA ASP A 113 -5.54 15.78 15.10
C ASP A 113 -4.16 15.10 15.05
N PRO A 114 -3.60 14.73 16.22
CA PRO A 114 -2.26 14.15 16.30
C PRO A 114 -2.19 12.67 15.89
N THR A 115 -3.32 11.99 15.67
CA THR A 115 -3.39 10.53 15.49
C THR A 115 -4.14 10.09 14.24
N THR A 116 -4.24 10.97 13.24
CA THR A 116 -5.02 10.70 12.04
C THR A 116 -4.59 9.42 11.33
N ASP A 117 -5.57 8.65 10.85
CA ASP A 117 -5.33 7.42 10.08
C ASP A 117 -4.87 7.76 8.64
N GLY A 118 -5.08 8.99 8.18
CA GLY A 118 -4.68 9.44 6.85
C GLY A 118 -3.17 9.36 6.62
N GLY A 119 -2.76 9.21 5.36
CA GLY A 119 -1.36 9.19 4.96
C GLY A 119 -1.18 9.38 3.46
N GLN A 120 0.06 9.57 3.04
CA GLN A 120 0.46 9.72 1.63
C GLN A 120 1.31 8.53 1.15
N TRP A 121 1.49 8.43 -0.17
CA TRP A 121 2.31 7.37 -0.79
C TRP A 121 3.74 7.33 -0.22
N ASP A 122 4.38 8.48 -0.04
CA ASP A 122 5.76 8.51 0.44
C ASP A 122 5.88 8.03 1.90
N MET A 123 4.83 8.25 2.71
CA MET A 123 4.78 7.75 4.08
C MET A 123 4.75 6.22 4.12
N ILE A 124 3.97 5.58 3.26
CA ILE A 124 3.93 4.11 3.21
C ILE A 124 5.24 3.53 2.66
N VAL A 125 5.85 4.17 1.66
CA VAL A 125 7.18 3.78 1.15
C VAL A 125 8.20 3.79 2.29
N ASN A 126 8.20 4.84 3.13
CA ASN A 126 9.08 4.93 4.30
C ASN A 126 8.84 3.79 5.31
N ILE A 127 7.58 3.45 5.59
CA ILE A 127 7.23 2.34 6.48
C ILE A 127 7.71 1.00 5.91
N ILE A 128 7.48 0.73 4.62
CA ILE A 128 7.89 -0.51 3.95
C ILE A 128 9.42 -0.62 3.93
N ASN A 129 10.13 0.44 3.59
CA ASN A 129 11.59 0.45 3.53
C ASN A 129 12.23 0.22 4.92
N LYS A 130 11.64 0.82 5.97
CA LYS A 130 12.12 0.69 7.35
C LYS A 130 11.77 -0.67 7.98
N TYR A 131 10.51 -1.07 7.88
CA TYR A 131 9.98 -2.20 8.64
C TYR A 131 9.62 -3.44 7.82
N GLY A 132 9.49 -3.31 6.51
CA GLY A 132 8.96 -4.36 5.64
C GLY A 132 7.46 -4.56 5.80
N ALA A 133 6.98 -5.74 5.40
CA ALA A 133 5.56 -6.11 5.44
C ALA A 133 5.41 -7.61 5.76
N CYS A 134 4.23 -8.01 6.21
CA CYS A 134 3.92 -9.42 6.49
C CYS A 134 2.51 -9.74 6.00
N PRO A 135 2.22 -10.98 5.55
CA PRO A 135 0.90 -11.29 5.04
C PRO A 135 -0.17 -11.27 6.15
N LYS A 136 -1.41 -10.96 5.76
CA LYS A 136 -2.56 -10.75 6.67
C LYS A 136 -2.86 -11.96 7.56
N ASN A 137 -2.56 -13.18 7.11
CA ASN A 137 -2.74 -14.39 7.92
C ASN A 137 -1.73 -14.51 9.08
N VAL A 138 -0.56 -13.86 8.98
CA VAL A 138 0.45 -13.82 10.05
C VAL A 138 0.12 -12.73 11.06
N TYR A 139 -0.36 -11.58 10.59
CA TYR A 139 -0.73 -10.45 11.43
C TYR A 139 -2.09 -9.91 10.96
N GLY A 140 -3.14 -10.45 11.59
CA GLY A 140 -4.52 -10.19 11.22
C GLY A 140 -5.08 -8.89 11.78
N GLU A 141 -6.34 -8.63 11.42
CA GLU A 141 -7.10 -7.50 11.94
C GLU A 141 -7.50 -7.72 13.41
N SER A 142 -7.46 -6.64 14.19
CA SER A 142 -8.04 -6.56 15.53
C SER A 142 -9.30 -5.68 15.50
N PHE A 143 -10.09 -5.66 16.57
CA PHE A 143 -11.27 -4.78 16.63
C PHE A 143 -10.91 -3.31 16.34
N GLN A 144 -9.79 -2.84 16.89
CA GLN A 144 -9.34 -1.44 16.77
C GLN A 144 -8.64 -1.14 15.43
N THR A 145 -8.34 -2.16 14.60
CA THR A 145 -7.99 -1.92 13.19
C THR A 145 -9.24 -1.66 12.36
N VAL A 146 -10.42 -2.07 12.81
CA VAL A 146 -11.68 -1.82 12.08
C VAL A 146 -12.35 -0.53 12.57
N ASP A 147 -12.41 -0.34 13.89
CA ASP A 147 -12.93 0.86 14.56
C ASP A 147 -11.83 1.50 15.41
N SER A 148 -11.11 2.45 14.81
CA SER A 148 -9.94 3.13 15.40
C SER A 148 -10.29 4.36 16.23
N GLU A 149 -11.56 4.78 16.28
CA GLU A 149 -11.96 6.07 16.85
C GLU A 149 -11.59 6.18 18.34
N ARG A 150 -11.89 5.12 19.11
CA ARG A 150 -11.58 5.08 20.55
C ARG A 150 -10.08 5.04 20.82
N LEU A 151 -9.33 4.27 20.04
CA LEU A 151 -7.86 4.26 20.11
C LEU A 151 -7.29 5.66 19.82
N ASN A 152 -7.75 6.31 18.76
CA ASN A 152 -7.31 7.64 18.37
C ASN A 152 -7.65 8.69 19.43
N TYR A 153 -8.85 8.60 20.03
CA TYR A 153 -9.24 9.47 21.15
C TYR A 153 -8.28 9.33 22.35
N LEU A 154 -8.04 8.10 22.80
CA LEU A 154 -7.19 7.83 23.96
C LEU A 154 -5.73 8.21 23.71
N LEU A 155 -5.20 7.82 22.53
CA LEU A 155 -3.84 8.14 22.14
C LEU A 155 -3.67 9.65 21.98
N GLY A 156 -4.59 10.32 21.29
CA GLY A 156 -4.57 11.77 21.11
C GLY A 156 -4.65 12.54 22.43
N ALA A 157 -5.47 12.10 23.39
CA ALA A 157 -5.49 12.68 24.74
C ALA A 157 -4.12 12.55 25.44
N LYS A 158 -3.46 11.40 25.32
CA LYS A 158 -2.11 11.18 25.87
C LYS A 158 -1.02 11.96 25.16
N LEU A 159 -1.10 12.14 23.85
CA LEU A 159 -0.16 12.97 23.11
C LEU A 159 -0.26 14.44 23.53
N ARG A 160 -1.47 14.96 23.75
CA ARG A 160 -1.67 16.34 24.23
C ARG A 160 -1.13 16.54 25.65
N ASP A 161 -1.35 15.57 26.54
CA ASP A 161 -0.77 15.54 27.90
C ASP A 161 0.76 15.60 27.85
N PHE A 162 1.39 14.73 27.05
CA PHE A 162 2.85 14.72 26.88
C PHE A 162 3.38 15.98 26.17
N ALA A 163 2.66 16.53 25.20
CA ALA A 163 3.04 17.78 24.55
C ALA A 163 3.11 18.93 25.55
N LYS A 164 2.15 19.00 26.48
CA LYS A 164 2.19 19.97 27.58
C LYS A 164 3.43 19.76 28.45
N GLN A 165 3.69 18.53 28.88
CA GLN A 165 4.85 18.22 29.74
C GLN A 165 6.19 18.58 29.07
N LEU A 166 6.37 18.26 27.78
CA LEU A 166 7.58 18.60 27.04
C LEU A 166 7.76 20.13 26.93
N ARG A 167 6.68 20.88 26.70
CA ARG A 167 6.72 22.33 26.62
C ARG A 167 6.96 22.99 27.98
N ASP A 168 6.40 22.44 29.05
CA ASP A 168 6.68 22.90 30.42
C ASP A 168 8.16 22.68 30.78
N LEU A 169 8.74 21.53 30.41
CA LEU A 169 10.17 21.25 30.59
C LEU A 169 11.04 22.25 29.81
N HIS A 170 10.66 22.55 28.56
CA HIS A 170 11.36 23.56 27.77
C HIS A 170 11.29 24.95 28.43
N ALA A 171 10.12 25.35 28.90
CA ALA A 171 9.93 26.63 29.61
C ALA A 171 10.71 26.69 30.94
N ALA A 172 10.94 25.55 31.59
CA ALA A 172 11.78 25.44 32.78
C ALA A 172 13.29 25.50 32.48
N GLY A 173 13.69 25.64 31.21
CA GLY A 173 15.08 25.74 30.78
C GLY A 173 15.79 24.41 30.54
N ALA A 174 15.03 23.31 30.35
CA ALA A 174 15.61 22.01 30.00
C ALA A 174 16.39 22.08 28.67
N THR A 175 17.53 21.40 28.61
CA THR A 175 18.34 21.37 27.39
C THR A 175 17.67 20.50 26.32
N PRO A 176 18.05 20.65 25.03
CA PRO A 176 17.56 19.75 23.98
C PRO A 176 17.84 18.27 24.27
N ALA A 177 18.95 17.96 24.95
CA ALA A 177 19.29 16.59 25.34
C ALA A 177 18.32 16.06 26.42
N ASP A 178 17.96 16.88 27.41
CA ASP A 178 17.00 16.51 28.45
C ASP A 178 15.60 16.26 27.86
N LEU A 179 15.18 17.10 26.90
CA LEU A 179 13.90 16.94 26.21
C LEU A 179 13.85 15.65 25.38
N GLN A 180 14.93 15.32 24.67
CA GLN A 180 15.03 14.05 23.95
C GLN A 180 15.05 12.85 24.91
N ALA A 181 15.71 12.96 26.05
CA ALA A 181 15.69 11.93 27.08
C ALA A 181 14.28 11.74 27.69
N ALA A 182 13.55 12.84 27.94
CA ALA A 182 12.18 12.82 28.45
C ALA A 182 11.18 12.23 27.44
N LYS A 183 11.43 12.38 26.13
CA LYS A 183 10.60 11.81 25.07
C LYS A 183 10.62 10.27 25.06
N VAL A 184 11.75 9.64 25.39
CA VAL A 184 11.92 8.17 25.33
C VAL A 184 10.87 7.41 26.17
N PRO A 185 10.66 7.69 27.47
CA PRO A 185 9.63 7.02 28.26
C PRO A 185 8.20 7.35 27.75
N MET A 186 7.96 8.54 27.21
CA MET A 186 6.65 8.89 26.62
C MET A 186 6.35 8.04 25.38
N LEU A 187 7.35 7.80 24.52
CA LEU A 187 7.25 6.87 23.39
C LEU A 187 6.97 5.44 23.85
N GLN A 188 7.59 4.97 24.93
CA GLN A 188 7.33 3.64 25.48
C GLN A 188 5.87 3.48 25.94
N VAL A 189 5.29 4.53 26.56
CA VAL A 189 3.87 4.54 26.93
C VAL A 189 2.98 4.46 25.69
N CYS A 190 3.26 5.26 24.66
CA CYS A 190 2.49 5.23 23.41
C CYS A 190 2.61 3.88 22.69
N HIS A 191 3.82 3.31 22.63
CA HIS A 191 4.05 1.97 22.11
C HIS A 191 3.21 0.93 22.86
N ARG A 192 3.20 0.98 24.19
CA ARG A 192 2.39 0.07 25.01
C ARG A 192 0.89 0.20 24.73
N ILE A 193 0.38 1.42 24.58
CA ILE A 193 -1.02 1.66 24.19
C ILE A 193 -1.29 0.98 22.84
N LEU A 194 -0.45 1.22 21.83
CA LEU A 194 -0.60 0.62 20.51
C LEU A 194 -0.54 -0.90 20.54
N SER A 195 0.42 -1.49 21.27
CA SER A 195 0.54 -2.95 21.38
C SER A 195 -0.66 -3.61 22.09
N ILE A 196 -1.26 -2.94 23.08
CA ILE A 196 -2.46 -3.44 23.75
C ILE A 196 -3.65 -3.49 22.79
N HIS A 197 -3.80 -2.47 21.94
CA HIS A 197 -4.99 -2.34 21.09
C HIS A 197 -4.85 -3.10 19.76
N LEU A 198 -3.64 -3.13 19.19
CA LEU A 198 -3.39 -3.66 17.85
C LEU A 198 -2.56 -4.95 17.86
N GLY A 199 -2.05 -5.36 19.02
CA GLY A 199 -1.12 -6.48 19.14
C GLY A 199 0.32 -6.08 18.82
N THR A 200 1.24 -7.00 19.07
CA THR A 200 2.67 -6.81 18.80
C THR A 200 2.98 -7.35 17.40
N PRO A 201 3.60 -6.55 16.50
CA PRO A 201 3.97 -7.03 15.18
C PRO A 201 4.98 -8.19 15.24
N PRO A 202 4.87 -9.19 14.36
CA PRO A 202 5.80 -10.31 14.32
C PRO A 202 7.19 -9.85 13.83
N THR A 203 8.24 -10.38 14.45
CA THR A 203 9.63 -10.18 14.03
C THR A 203 10.09 -11.26 13.05
N THR A 204 9.59 -12.47 13.22
CA THR A 204 9.79 -13.64 12.35
C THR A 204 8.48 -14.39 12.16
N PHE A 205 8.31 -15.01 11.00
CA PHE A 205 7.16 -15.87 10.69
C PHE A 205 7.49 -16.85 9.56
N ASP A 206 6.71 -17.93 9.49
CA ASP A 206 6.73 -18.85 8.36
C ASP A 206 5.65 -18.43 7.37
N PHE A 207 5.96 -18.45 6.07
CA PHE A 207 5.01 -18.16 5.00
C PHE A 207 4.62 -19.45 4.30
N GLU A 208 3.34 -19.79 4.34
CA GLU A 208 2.77 -20.99 3.75
C GLU A 208 1.58 -20.62 2.87
N VAL A 209 1.59 -21.07 1.62
CA VAL A 209 0.53 -20.81 0.63
C VAL A 209 0.42 -21.97 -0.35
N HIS A 210 -0.78 -22.19 -0.89
CA HIS A 210 -0.96 -23.07 -2.04
C HIS A 210 -0.94 -22.22 -3.31
N ASP A 211 -0.16 -22.62 -4.30
CA ASP A 211 -0.20 -21.97 -5.60
C ASP A 211 -1.48 -22.34 -6.39
N LYS A 212 -1.57 -21.86 -7.63
CA LYS A 212 -2.76 -22.10 -8.48
C LYS A 212 -2.94 -23.58 -8.84
N ASP A 213 -1.89 -24.37 -8.74
CA ASP A 213 -1.88 -25.79 -9.07
C ASP A 213 -2.03 -26.65 -7.79
N GLU A 214 -2.52 -26.04 -6.70
CA GLU A 214 -2.67 -26.63 -5.36
C GLU A 214 -1.37 -27.16 -4.75
N LYS A 215 -0.21 -26.74 -5.28
CA LYS A 215 1.07 -27.14 -4.70
C LYS A 215 1.37 -26.28 -3.47
N HIS A 216 1.64 -26.96 -2.36
CA HIS A 216 2.07 -26.32 -1.14
C HIS A 216 3.47 -25.70 -1.27
N VAL A 217 3.57 -24.39 -1.02
CA VAL A 217 4.79 -23.61 -0.99
C VAL A 217 5.00 -23.11 0.44
N ARG A 218 6.12 -23.46 1.04
CA ARG A 218 6.52 -23.04 2.39
C ARG A 218 7.87 -22.34 2.36
N VAL A 219 7.92 -21.16 2.96
CA VAL A 219 9.14 -20.37 3.16
C VAL A 219 9.28 -20.06 4.65
N PRO A 220 10.08 -20.84 5.40
CA PRO A 220 10.21 -20.66 6.84
C PRO A 220 11.14 -19.51 7.22
N HIS A 221 11.00 -19.03 8.46
CA HIS A 221 11.89 -18.06 9.12
C HIS A 221 12.08 -16.74 8.35
N LEU A 222 11.01 -16.25 7.72
CA LEU A 222 11.01 -14.94 7.08
C LEU A 222 10.93 -13.83 8.12
N THR A 223 11.61 -12.73 7.82
CA THR A 223 11.39 -11.45 8.48
C THR A 223 10.52 -10.58 7.59
N PRO A 224 9.79 -9.58 8.13
CA PRO A 224 8.98 -8.68 7.30
C PRO A 224 9.76 -7.99 6.16
N ARG A 225 11.03 -7.65 6.37
CA ARG A 225 11.89 -7.06 5.32
C ARG A 225 12.23 -8.09 4.24
N LYS A 226 12.63 -9.30 4.64
CA LYS A 226 12.92 -10.38 3.68
C LYS A 226 11.67 -10.78 2.89
N PHE A 227 10.50 -10.76 3.51
CA PHE A 227 9.24 -11.05 2.81
C PHE A 227 9.01 -10.08 1.66
N VAL A 228 9.19 -8.77 1.88
CA VAL A 228 9.06 -7.77 0.81
C VAL A 228 10.10 -8.01 -0.28
N THR A 229 11.37 -8.21 0.04
CA THR A 229 12.41 -8.33 -0.99
C THR A 229 12.42 -9.65 -1.75
N SER A 230 11.98 -10.76 -1.13
CA SER A 230 12.06 -12.10 -1.72
C SER A 230 10.75 -12.62 -2.29
N VAL A 231 9.61 -12.20 -1.73
CA VAL A 231 8.28 -12.71 -2.12
C VAL A 231 7.48 -11.68 -2.92
N VAL A 232 7.74 -10.38 -2.71
CA VAL A 232 7.07 -9.29 -3.44
C VAL A 232 8.04 -8.74 -4.50
N PRO A 233 7.87 -9.04 -5.80
CA PRO A 233 8.80 -8.63 -6.84
C PRO A 233 8.57 -7.17 -7.28
N ILE A 234 8.50 -6.25 -6.32
CA ILE A 234 8.17 -4.85 -6.53
C ILE A 234 9.10 -3.99 -5.68
N ASP A 235 9.88 -3.15 -6.34
CA ASP A 235 10.57 -2.05 -5.67
C ASP A 235 9.59 -0.89 -5.51
N VAL A 236 9.24 -0.56 -4.27
CA VAL A 236 8.33 0.54 -3.95
C VAL A 236 8.91 1.91 -4.32
N ASN A 237 10.23 2.01 -4.49
CA ASN A 237 10.92 3.25 -4.85
C ASN A 237 10.80 3.58 -6.35
N ASP A 238 10.38 2.63 -7.19
CA ASP A 238 10.17 2.85 -8.62
C ASP A 238 8.87 3.61 -8.94
N TYR A 239 8.07 3.94 -7.92
CA TYR A 239 6.74 4.54 -8.07
C TYR A 239 6.71 5.97 -7.57
N VAL A 240 6.00 6.82 -8.33
CA VAL A 240 5.79 8.22 -8.01
C VAL A 240 4.30 8.55 -7.95
N SER A 241 3.94 9.52 -7.11
CA SER A 241 2.58 10.05 -7.03
C SER A 241 2.35 11.10 -8.12
N LEU A 242 1.27 10.96 -8.89
CA LEU A 242 0.83 11.96 -9.87
C LEU A 242 -0.46 12.61 -9.37
N VAL A 243 -0.50 13.94 -9.38
CA VAL A 243 -1.64 14.73 -8.92
C VAL A 243 -2.07 15.69 -10.01
N ASN A 244 -3.39 15.82 -10.20
CA ASN A 244 -3.98 16.87 -11.02
C ASN A 244 -4.48 18.00 -10.12
N ASP A 245 -3.64 19.01 -9.89
CA ASP A 245 -4.00 20.21 -9.12
C ASP A 245 -3.96 21.45 -10.02
N PRO A 246 -5.12 21.93 -10.52
CA PRO A 246 -5.18 23.05 -11.46
C PRO A 246 -4.77 24.40 -10.84
N ARG A 247 -4.50 24.46 -9.53
CA ARG A 247 -3.96 25.65 -8.86
C ARG A 247 -2.47 25.85 -9.12
N ASN A 248 -1.78 24.80 -9.55
CA ASN A 248 -0.35 24.77 -9.79
C ASN A 248 -0.05 24.59 -11.28
N ALA A 249 1.18 24.94 -11.69
CA ALA A 249 1.63 24.67 -13.05
C ALA A 249 1.73 23.17 -13.30
N LEU A 250 1.38 22.75 -14.52
CA LEU A 250 1.62 21.37 -14.99
C LEU A 250 3.13 21.06 -14.96
N ASP A 251 3.47 19.78 -14.83
CA ASP A 251 4.85 19.26 -14.79
C ASP A 251 5.72 19.84 -13.66
N SER A 252 5.10 20.34 -12.58
CA SER A 252 5.79 20.81 -11.38
C SER A 252 5.85 19.73 -10.28
N ILE A 253 6.93 19.75 -9.49
CA ILE A 253 7.04 18.90 -8.29
C ILE A 253 6.34 19.63 -7.13
N LEU A 254 5.36 18.96 -6.52
CA LEU A 254 4.64 19.47 -5.36
C LEU A 254 5.09 18.72 -4.11
N THR A 255 5.42 19.46 -3.05
CA THR A 255 5.74 18.89 -1.73
C THR A 255 4.85 19.53 -0.67
N SER A 256 4.20 18.72 0.16
CA SER A 256 3.55 19.21 1.37
C SER A 256 4.57 19.19 2.51
N ASN A 257 5.00 20.37 2.95
CA ASN A 257 5.81 20.54 4.16
C ASN A 257 4.92 20.61 5.40
#